data_AF-A0A4S4KLF7-F1
#
_entry.id   AF-A0A4S4KLF7-F1
#
_cell.length_a   1.000
_cell.length_b   1.000
_cell.length_c   1.000
_cell.angle_alpha   90.00
_cell.angle_beta   90.00
_cell.angle_gamma   90.00
#
_symmetry.space_group_name_H-M   'P 1'
#
loop_
_entity.id
_entity.type
_entity.pdbx_description
1 polymer ?
#
loop_
_entity_poly.entity_id
_entity_poly.type
_entity_poly.pdbx_seq_one_letter_code
_entity_poly.pdbx_strand_id
1 'polypeptide(L)'
;MRSEFDAAEEHLAALIAHTRTYSIFELFAARITLHNAHLAHALDHGARALECYRIAVRLAGADNFVALSARAGEIILLMGMQAEGLIPNEPPVNKKEVTSVAKACRGMGGTLEAVGHVLDALVSPEILKAKQHLKASLELASRSQDNHLRAVTCSQLAAGLGAPPTKDAPGILPIVGNARLSLWVGQKFLELYRRAGKDARAEKQAAANQRLEETVKVLAVRDINVSRPIPL
;
A
#
# COMPACT_ATOMS: atom_id res chain seq x y z
N MET A 1 -0.23 -21.27 -0.87
CA MET A 1 -0.92 -20.38 -1.82
C MET A 1 0.00 -20.24 -3.03
N ARG A 2 -0.39 -20.77 -4.19
CA ARG A 2 0.36 -20.61 -5.46
C ARG A 2 0.38 -19.12 -5.82
N SER A 3 1.40 -18.67 -6.55
CA SER A 3 1.43 -17.30 -7.04
C SER A 3 0.25 -17.08 -7.98
N GLU A 4 -0.69 -16.21 -7.63
CA GLU A 4 -1.85 -15.90 -8.47
C GLU A 4 -1.49 -14.97 -9.64
N PHE A 5 -0.22 -14.57 -9.78
CA PHE A 5 0.21 -13.66 -10.85
C PHE A 5 0.18 -14.33 -12.22
N ASP A 6 0.61 -15.59 -12.34
CA ASP A 6 0.55 -16.34 -13.60
C ASP A 6 -0.91 -16.51 -14.05
N ALA A 7 -1.78 -16.89 -13.11
CA ALA A 7 -3.22 -16.97 -13.37
C ALA A 7 -3.82 -15.60 -13.73
N ALA A 8 -3.38 -14.51 -13.09
CA ALA A 8 -3.84 -13.17 -13.42
C ALA A 8 -3.40 -12.74 -14.83
N GLU A 9 -2.18 -13.07 -15.24
CA GLU A 9 -1.67 -12.81 -16.60
C GLU A 9 -2.45 -13.64 -17.64
N GLU A 10 -2.66 -14.93 -17.39
CA GLU A 10 -3.48 -15.81 -18.25
C GLU A 10 -4.92 -15.30 -18.36
N HIS A 11 -5.55 -14.92 -17.25
CA HIS A 11 -6.91 -14.39 -17.25
C HIS A 11 -7.02 -13.05 -17.98
N LEU A 12 -6.03 -12.16 -17.83
CA LEU A 12 -6.00 -10.89 -18.56
C LEU A 12 -5.81 -11.13 -20.07
N ALA A 13 -4.93 -12.04 -20.46
CA ALA A 13 -4.76 -12.43 -21.86
C ALA A 13 -6.05 -13.01 -22.44
N ALA A 14 -6.73 -13.90 -21.71
CA ALA A 14 -8.00 -14.48 -22.10
C ALA A 14 -9.11 -13.41 -22.24
N LEU A 15 -9.21 -12.47 -21.29
CA LEU A 15 -10.17 -11.37 -21.33
C LEU A 15 -9.93 -10.44 -22.53
N ILE A 16 -8.66 -10.13 -22.82
CA ILE A 16 -8.27 -9.33 -23.99
C ILE A 16 -8.64 -10.07 -25.28
N ALA A 17 -8.32 -11.36 -25.38
CA ALA A 17 -8.65 -12.18 -26.55
C ALA A 17 -10.17 -12.22 -26.77
N HIS A 18 -10.93 -12.54 -25.73
CA HIS A 18 -12.39 -12.60 -25.76
C HIS A 18 -12.99 -11.27 -26.22
N THR A 19 -12.64 -10.16 -25.55
CA THR A 19 -13.22 -8.85 -25.88
C THR A 19 -12.84 -8.37 -27.27
N ARG A 20 -11.67 -8.75 -27.79
CA ARG A 20 -11.28 -8.50 -29.20
C ARG A 20 -12.05 -9.37 -30.19
N THR A 21 -12.21 -10.66 -29.91
CA THR A 21 -12.97 -11.59 -30.77
C THR A 21 -14.41 -11.12 -30.97
N TYR A 22 -15.03 -10.57 -29.94
CA TYR A 22 -16.40 -10.05 -30.01
C TYR A 22 -16.48 -8.54 -30.33
N SER A 23 -15.37 -7.88 -30.67
CA SER A 23 -15.30 -6.45 -31.01
C SER A 23 -15.88 -5.51 -29.94
N ILE A 24 -15.76 -5.89 -28.66
CA ILE A 24 -16.21 -5.13 -27.49
C ILE A 24 -15.05 -4.61 -26.64
N PHE A 25 -13.80 -4.73 -27.11
CA PHE A 25 -12.59 -4.32 -26.37
C PHE A 25 -12.67 -2.89 -25.84
N GLU A 26 -13.11 -1.94 -26.67
CA GLU A 26 -13.20 -0.52 -26.30
C GLU A 26 -14.10 -0.28 -25.08
N LEU A 27 -15.17 -1.08 -24.90
CA LEU A 27 -16.07 -0.98 -23.75
C LEU A 27 -15.40 -1.37 -22.42
N PHE A 28 -14.36 -2.22 -22.49
CA PHE A 28 -13.66 -2.75 -21.32
C PHE A 28 -12.21 -2.25 -21.22
N ALA A 29 -11.73 -1.47 -22.19
CA ALA A 29 -10.33 -1.09 -22.32
C ALA A 29 -9.80 -0.41 -21.05
N ALA A 30 -10.58 0.50 -20.45
CA ALA A 30 -10.20 1.17 -19.22
C ALA A 30 -9.99 0.21 -18.03
N ARG A 31 -10.92 -0.74 -17.82
CA ARG A 31 -10.85 -1.74 -16.74
C ARG A 31 -9.73 -2.74 -16.97
N ILE A 32 -9.59 -3.24 -18.19
CA ILE A 32 -8.50 -4.14 -18.58
C ILE A 32 -7.14 -3.46 -18.33
N THR A 33 -7.02 -2.18 -18.70
CA THR A 33 -5.79 -1.41 -18.47
C THR A 33 -5.52 -1.20 -16.98
N LEU A 34 -6.55 -0.89 -16.18
CA LEU A 34 -6.42 -0.77 -14.73
C LEU A 34 -5.91 -2.08 -14.09
N HIS A 35 -6.43 -3.24 -14.51
CA HIS A 35 -5.95 -4.52 -14.00
C HIS A 35 -4.51 -4.83 -14.45
N ASN A 36 -4.12 -4.43 -15.66
CA ASN A 36 -2.71 -4.50 -16.09
C ASN A 36 -1.82 -3.60 -15.22
N ALA A 37 -2.30 -2.42 -14.81
CA ALA A 37 -1.59 -1.55 -13.88
C ALA A 37 -1.39 -2.24 -12.52
N HIS A 38 -2.43 -2.87 -11.97
CA HIS A 38 -2.34 -3.62 -10.70
C HIS A 38 -1.36 -4.78 -10.77
N LEU A 39 -1.39 -5.57 -11.86
CA LEU A 39 -0.46 -6.67 -12.05
C LEU A 39 0.99 -6.16 -12.14
N ALA A 40 1.23 -5.14 -12.97
CA ALA A 40 2.55 -4.52 -13.11
C ALA A 40 3.05 -3.94 -11.77
N HIS A 41 2.16 -3.29 -11.01
CA HIS A 41 2.48 -2.74 -9.68
C HIS A 41 2.85 -3.86 -8.71
N ALA A 42 2.07 -4.94 -8.63
CA ALA A 42 2.34 -6.08 -7.76
C ALA A 42 3.63 -6.83 -8.13
N LEU A 43 4.00 -6.84 -9.41
CA LEU A 43 5.26 -7.40 -9.88
C LEU A 43 6.46 -6.47 -9.64
N ASP A 44 6.22 -5.23 -9.20
CA ASP A 44 7.20 -4.15 -9.01
C ASP A 44 7.86 -3.75 -10.34
N HIS A 45 7.01 -3.62 -11.37
CA HIS A 45 7.32 -3.00 -12.66
C HIS A 45 6.77 -1.57 -12.68
N GLY A 46 7.31 -0.70 -11.81
CA GLY A 46 6.77 0.64 -11.53
C GLY A 46 6.54 1.52 -12.76
N ALA A 47 7.49 1.57 -13.70
CA ALA A 47 7.35 2.36 -14.93
C ALA A 47 6.14 1.92 -15.79
N ARG A 48 5.97 0.60 -15.99
CA ARG A 48 4.82 0.04 -16.71
C ARG A 48 3.51 0.28 -15.96
N ALA A 49 3.51 0.12 -14.64
CA ALA A 49 2.33 0.38 -13.83
C ALA A 49 1.85 1.83 -13.93
N LEU A 50 2.76 2.80 -13.87
CA LEU A 50 2.44 4.23 -14.06
C LEU A 50 1.83 4.50 -15.43
N GLU A 51 2.42 3.96 -16.49
CA GLU A 51 1.88 4.11 -17.84
C GLU A 51 0.46 3.54 -17.95
N CYS A 52 0.25 2.33 -17.44
CA CYS A 52 -1.07 1.71 -17.42
C CYS A 52 -2.07 2.51 -16.59
N TYR A 53 -1.71 3.03 -15.41
CA TYR A 53 -2.61 3.90 -14.63
C TYR A 53 -3.02 5.15 -15.42
N ARG A 54 -2.05 5.84 -16.04
CA ARG A 54 -2.31 7.05 -16.85
C ARG A 54 -3.18 6.76 -18.06
N ILE A 55 -2.97 5.63 -18.73
CA ILE A 55 -3.83 5.19 -19.84
C ILE A 55 -5.24 4.86 -19.34
N ALA A 56 -5.36 4.12 -18.23
CA ALA A 56 -6.67 3.75 -17.66
C ALA A 56 -7.51 4.98 -17.33
N VAL A 57 -6.90 6.03 -16.75
CA VAL A 57 -7.56 7.33 -16.51
C VAL A 57 -8.08 7.95 -17.79
N ARG A 58 -7.26 8.00 -18.85
CA ARG A 58 -7.64 8.58 -20.14
C ARG A 58 -8.79 7.80 -20.80
N LEU A 59 -8.80 6.48 -20.67
CA LEU A 59 -9.80 5.60 -21.27
C LEU A 59 -11.11 5.54 -20.48
N ALA A 60 -11.09 5.79 -19.17
CA ALA A 60 -12.25 5.59 -18.30
C ALA A 60 -13.45 6.49 -18.64
N GLY A 61 -13.24 7.62 -19.31
CA GLY A 61 -14.33 8.52 -19.72
C GLY A 61 -15.20 8.93 -18.54
N ALA A 62 -16.49 8.58 -18.58
CA ALA A 62 -17.46 8.84 -17.51
C ALA A 62 -17.45 7.81 -16.35
N ASP A 63 -16.67 6.73 -16.44
CA ASP A 63 -16.54 5.75 -15.37
C ASP A 63 -15.67 6.32 -14.23
N ASN A 64 -16.34 7.01 -13.31
CA ASN A 64 -15.71 7.64 -12.16
C ASN A 64 -14.96 6.62 -11.28
N PHE A 65 -15.40 5.36 -11.21
CA PHE A 65 -14.75 4.39 -10.33
C PHE A 65 -13.40 3.95 -10.88
N VAL A 66 -13.32 3.63 -12.17
CA VAL A 66 -12.08 3.18 -12.81
C VAL A 66 -11.06 4.31 -12.87
N ALA A 67 -11.51 5.51 -13.28
CA ALA A 67 -10.66 6.69 -13.32
C ALA A 67 -10.06 6.99 -11.93
N LEU A 68 -10.90 6.98 -10.90
CA LEU A 68 -10.48 7.31 -9.55
C LEU A 68 -9.58 6.25 -8.92
N SER A 69 -9.89 4.96 -9.13
CA SER A 69 -9.03 3.85 -8.71
C SER A 69 -7.65 3.94 -9.36
N ALA A 70 -7.60 4.27 -10.65
CA ALA A 70 -6.36 4.46 -11.38
C ALA A 70 -5.55 5.65 -10.85
N ARG A 71 -6.19 6.79 -10.57
CA ARG A 71 -5.52 7.97 -9.98
C ARG A 71 -4.99 7.69 -8.58
N ALA A 72 -5.76 7.01 -7.74
CA ALA A 72 -5.32 6.64 -6.40
C ALA A 72 -4.09 5.71 -6.46
N GLY A 73 -4.12 4.71 -7.34
CA GLY A 73 -2.99 3.80 -7.56
C GLY A 73 -1.74 4.50 -8.11
N GLU A 74 -1.92 5.41 -9.09
CA GLU A 74 -0.85 6.24 -9.65
C GLU A 74 -0.16 7.08 -8.57
N ILE A 75 -0.95 7.82 -7.77
CA ILE A 75 -0.44 8.69 -6.71
C ILE A 75 0.38 7.90 -5.70
N ILE A 76 -0.16 6.77 -5.21
CA ILE A 76 0.52 5.93 -4.21
C ILE A 76 1.85 5.40 -4.77
N LEU A 77 1.84 4.92 -6.02
CA LEU A 77 3.04 4.40 -6.67
C LEU A 77 4.08 5.51 -6.89
N LEU A 78 3.67 6.69 -7.38
CA LEU A 78 4.55 7.84 -7.56
C LEU A 78 5.20 8.27 -6.24
N MET A 79 4.42 8.37 -5.16
CA MET A 79 4.95 8.72 -3.84
C MET A 79 5.99 7.70 -3.36
N GLY A 80 5.72 6.40 -3.56
CA GLY A 80 6.66 5.34 -3.21
C GLY A 80 7.95 5.41 -4.03
N MET A 81 7.85 5.51 -5.35
CA MET A 81 9.01 5.60 -6.25
C MET A 81 9.83 6.88 -6.02
N GLN A 82 9.19 8.00 -5.67
CA GLN A 82 9.87 9.24 -5.28
C GLN A 82 10.64 9.08 -3.96
N ALA A 83 10.02 8.44 -2.96
CA ALA A 83 10.68 8.18 -1.68
C ALA A 83 11.91 7.27 -1.84
N GLU A 84 11.91 6.38 -2.82
CA GLU A 84 13.04 5.50 -3.17
C GLU A 84 14.05 6.14 -4.14
N GLY A 85 13.78 7.34 -4.66
CA GLY A 85 14.66 8.04 -5.61
C GLY A 85 14.70 7.41 -7.00
N LEU A 86 13.72 6.57 -7.37
CA LEU A 86 13.70 5.83 -8.64
C LEU A 86 13.27 6.68 -9.85
N ILE A 87 12.61 7.82 -9.61
CA ILE A 87 12.09 8.72 -10.65
C ILE A 87 12.49 10.17 -10.39
N PRO A 88 13.80 10.51 -10.47
CA PRO A 88 14.30 11.83 -10.10
C PRO A 88 13.79 12.97 -11.01
N ASN A 89 13.31 12.64 -12.22
CA ASN A 89 12.83 13.61 -13.20
C ASN A 89 11.31 13.82 -13.16
N GLU A 90 10.56 12.98 -12.44
CA GLU A 90 9.11 13.17 -12.30
C GLU A 90 8.81 14.27 -11.28
N PRO A 91 7.89 15.22 -11.57
CA PRO A 91 7.52 16.26 -10.62
C PRO A 91 7.01 15.65 -9.30
N PRO A 92 7.31 16.28 -8.15
CA PRO A 92 6.84 15.82 -6.86
C PRO A 92 5.31 15.78 -6.81
N VAL A 93 4.76 14.72 -6.19
CA VAL A 93 3.32 14.59 -6.06
C VAL A 93 2.73 15.78 -5.29
N ASN A 94 1.75 16.45 -5.90
CA ASN A 94 1.13 17.64 -5.33
C ASN A 94 0.15 17.26 -4.22
N LYS A 95 0.41 17.70 -2.98
CA LYS A 95 -0.48 17.44 -1.83
C LYS A 95 -1.94 17.84 -2.07
N LYS A 96 -2.20 18.94 -2.79
CA LYS A 96 -3.57 19.38 -3.12
C LYS A 96 -4.29 18.37 -4.01
N GLU A 97 -3.55 17.76 -4.93
CA GLU A 97 -4.07 16.73 -5.81
C GLU A 97 -4.42 15.46 -5.04
N VAL A 98 -3.54 15.03 -4.13
CA VAL A 98 -3.80 13.89 -3.24
C VAL A 98 -5.08 14.12 -2.43
N THR A 99 -5.24 15.29 -1.81
CA THR A 99 -6.46 15.62 -1.06
C THR A 99 -7.71 15.68 -1.96
N SER A 100 -7.57 16.14 -3.21
CA SER A 100 -8.68 16.16 -4.18
C SER A 100 -9.15 14.74 -4.51
N VAL A 101 -8.21 13.84 -4.81
CA VAL A 101 -8.49 12.43 -5.10
C VAL A 101 -9.06 11.72 -3.87
N ALA A 102 -8.49 11.95 -2.68
CA ALA A 102 -9.00 11.42 -1.43
C ALA A 102 -10.45 11.85 -1.15
N LYS A 103 -10.78 13.12 -1.44
CA LYS A 103 -12.15 13.63 -1.33
C LYS A 103 -13.09 12.97 -2.35
N ALA A 104 -12.64 12.78 -3.59
CA ALA A 104 -13.43 12.11 -4.62
C ALA A 104 -13.70 10.63 -4.29
N CYS A 105 -12.83 9.98 -3.50
CA CYS A 105 -13.04 8.61 -3.03
C CYS A 105 -14.18 8.47 -2.00
N ARG A 106 -14.64 9.56 -1.40
CA ARG A 106 -15.71 9.52 -0.38
C ARG A 106 -17.03 9.10 -1.01
N GLY A 107 -17.73 8.13 -0.40
CA GLY A 107 -19.01 7.63 -0.89
C GLY A 107 -18.92 6.69 -2.09
N MET A 108 -17.71 6.33 -2.55
CA MET A 108 -17.50 5.39 -3.65
C MET A 108 -17.59 3.91 -3.23
N GLY A 109 -17.96 3.64 -1.97
CA GLY A 109 -18.05 2.30 -1.39
C GLY A 109 -16.82 1.90 -0.57
N GLY A 110 -16.93 0.77 0.13
CA GLY A 110 -16.02 0.40 1.23
C GLY A 110 -14.52 0.45 0.88
N THR A 111 -14.09 -0.22 -0.18
CA THR A 111 -12.66 -0.28 -0.54
C THR A 111 -12.11 1.05 -1.03
N LEU A 112 -12.79 1.72 -1.97
CA LEU A 112 -12.25 2.96 -2.55
C LEU A 112 -12.29 4.12 -1.56
N GLU A 113 -13.34 4.19 -0.73
CA GLU A 113 -13.40 5.15 0.38
C GLU A 113 -12.31 4.90 1.43
N ALA A 114 -12.03 3.65 1.76
CA ALA A 114 -10.91 3.29 2.63
C ALA A 114 -9.55 3.71 2.05
N VAL A 115 -9.36 3.60 0.72
CA VAL A 115 -8.16 4.11 0.03
C VAL A 115 -8.08 5.64 0.12
N GLY A 116 -9.20 6.35 -0.01
CA GLY A 116 -9.26 7.80 0.19
C GLY A 116 -8.73 8.23 1.57
N HIS A 117 -9.09 7.49 2.61
CA HIS A 117 -8.54 7.72 3.94
C HIS A 117 -7.04 7.41 4.06
N VAL A 118 -6.52 6.40 3.34
CA VAL A 118 -5.07 6.18 3.27
C VAL A 118 -4.37 7.38 2.64
N LEU A 119 -4.90 7.90 1.53
CA LEU A 119 -4.35 9.09 0.87
C LEU A 119 -4.33 10.31 1.79
N ASP A 120 -5.44 10.61 2.48
CA ASP A 120 -5.51 11.69 3.46
C ASP A 120 -4.48 11.50 4.59
N ALA A 121 -4.25 10.27 5.05
CA ALA A 121 -3.23 9.98 6.05
C ALA A 121 -1.80 10.24 5.57
N LEU A 122 -1.49 9.89 4.32
CA LEU A 122 -0.14 10.04 3.73
C LEU A 122 0.30 11.50 3.61
N VAL A 123 -0.63 12.42 3.39
CA VAL A 123 -0.32 13.85 3.23
C VAL A 123 -0.63 14.70 4.47
N SER A 124 -1.18 14.08 5.52
CA SER A 124 -1.50 14.77 6.75
C SER A 124 -0.23 15.20 7.49
N PRO A 125 -0.07 16.49 7.84
CA PRO A 125 1.08 16.96 8.62
C PRO A 125 0.98 16.59 10.11
N GLU A 126 -0.21 16.19 10.58
CA GLU A 126 -0.47 15.91 11.99
C GLU A 126 -0.62 14.40 12.23
N ILE A 127 0.26 13.83 13.05
CA ILE A 127 0.25 12.39 13.35
C ILE A 127 -1.09 11.90 13.91
N LEU A 128 -1.80 12.75 14.68
CA LEU A 128 -3.10 12.41 15.24
C LEU A 128 -4.19 12.35 14.17
N LYS A 129 -4.19 13.26 13.20
CA LYS A 129 -5.13 13.24 12.06
C LYS A 129 -4.84 12.07 11.14
N ALA A 130 -3.57 11.81 10.85
CA ALA A 130 -3.16 10.63 10.09
C ALA A 130 -3.65 9.33 10.75
N LYS A 131 -3.52 9.19 12.07
CA LYS A 131 -4.09 8.07 12.85
C LYS A 131 -5.60 7.93 12.69
N GLN A 132 -6.33 9.03 12.78
CA GLN A 132 -7.79 9.03 12.65
C GLN A 132 -8.20 8.53 11.26
N HIS A 133 -7.55 9.01 10.20
CA HIS A 133 -7.79 8.55 8.84
C HIS A 133 -7.47 7.04 8.68
N LEU A 134 -6.33 6.56 9.16
CA LEU A 134 -5.99 5.14 9.08
C LEU A 134 -6.96 4.23 9.85
N LYS A 135 -7.49 4.69 11.01
CA LYS A 135 -8.54 3.95 11.72
C LYS A 135 -9.82 3.85 10.92
N ALA A 136 -10.25 4.95 10.29
CA ALA A 136 -11.43 4.96 9.42
C ALA A 136 -11.23 4.04 8.21
N SER A 137 -10.04 4.07 7.59
CA SER A 137 -9.65 3.13 6.52
C SER A 137 -9.75 1.67 6.97
N LEU A 138 -9.22 1.34 8.16
CA LEU A 138 -9.25 -0.02 8.69
C LEU A 138 -10.67 -0.51 8.98
N GLU A 139 -11.54 0.36 9.50
CA GLU A 139 -12.94 0.04 9.75
C GLU A 139 -13.66 -0.28 8.43
N LEU A 140 -13.51 0.58 7.42
CA LEU A 140 -14.12 0.39 6.11
C LEU A 140 -13.59 -0.87 5.40
N ALA A 141 -12.28 -1.10 5.42
CA ALA A 141 -11.67 -2.31 4.86
C ALA A 141 -12.13 -3.58 5.59
N SER A 142 -12.38 -3.49 6.90
CA SER A 142 -12.96 -4.60 7.67
C SER A 142 -14.42 -4.86 7.32
N ARG A 143 -15.20 -3.80 7.15
CA ARG A 143 -16.59 -3.91 6.70
C ARG A 143 -16.71 -4.45 5.27
N SER A 144 -15.79 -4.08 4.38
CA SER A 144 -15.74 -4.61 3.01
C SER A 144 -15.06 -5.97 2.87
N GLN A 145 -14.55 -6.54 3.97
CA GLN A 145 -13.77 -7.79 3.98
C GLN A 145 -12.53 -7.75 3.06
N ASP A 146 -11.98 -6.56 2.82
CA ASP A 146 -10.77 -6.37 2.03
C ASP A 146 -9.53 -6.70 2.87
N ASN A 147 -9.12 -7.97 2.82
CA ASN A 147 -8.01 -8.47 3.62
C ASN A 147 -6.66 -7.85 3.22
N HIS A 148 -6.48 -7.47 1.96
CA HIS A 148 -5.25 -6.84 1.47
C HIS A 148 -5.13 -5.41 1.98
N LEU A 149 -6.19 -4.62 1.84
CA LEU A 149 -6.21 -3.25 2.34
C LEU A 149 -6.09 -3.22 3.87
N ARG A 150 -6.78 -4.12 4.59
CA ARG A 150 -6.60 -4.28 6.04
C ARG A 150 -5.14 -4.51 6.41
N ALA A 151 -4.45 -5.42 5.72
CA ALA A 151 -3.06 -5.75 6.01
C ALA A 151 -2.15 -4.53 5.80
N VAL A 152 -2.35 -3.78 4.71
CA VAL A 152 -1.60 -2.56 4.41
C VAL A 152 -1.86 -1.47 5.47
N THR A 153 -3.11 -1.20 5.81
CA THR A 153 -3.47 -0.19 6.82
C THR A 153 -2.94 -0.55 8.21
N CYS A 154 -2.99 -1.83 8.59
CA CYS A 154 -2.36 -2.33 9.83
C CYS A 154 -0.84 -2.14 9.81
N SER A 155 -0.19 -2.41 8.68
CA SER A 155 1.26 -2.16 8.51
C SER A 155 1.60 -0.68 8.69
N GLN A 156 0.81 0.22 8.10
CA GLN A 156 1.02 1.67 8.23
C GLN A 156 0.82 2.16 9.68
N LEU A 157 -0.23 1.70 10.37
CA LEU A 157 -0.43 1.97 11.79
C LEU A 157 0.73 1.44 12.65
N ALA A 158 1.23 0.25 12.30
CA ALA A 158 2.37 -0.38 12.95
C ALA A 158 3.72 0.26 12.60
N ALA A 159 3.87 1.00 11.50
CA ALA A 159 5.15 1.58 11.10
C ALA A 159 5.53 2.89 11.85
N GLY A 160 4.72 3.33 12.82
CA GLY A 160 5.04 4.51 13.65
C GLY A 160 4.09 5.68 13.47
N LEU A 161 3.12 5.58 12.55
CA LEU A 161 1.89 6.36 12.63
C LEU A 161 1.03 5.95 13.84
N GLY A 162 1.52 5.12 14.76
CA GLY A 162 0.84 4.64 15.97
C GLY A 162 1.47 5.11 17.30
N ALA A 163 2.74 5.53 17.34
CA ALA A 163 3.41 5.92 18.59
C ALA A 163 3.12 7.39 18.95
N PRO A 164 3.05 7.77 20.25
CA PRO A 164 3.13 9.17 20.65
C PRO A 164 4.51 9.73 20.28
N PRO A 165 4.63 11.01 19.87
CA PRO A 165 5.93 11.62 19.68
C PRO A 165 6.64 11.67 21.04
N THR A 166 7.67 10.86 21.24
CA THR A 166 8.66 11.18 22.27
C THR A 166 9.37 12.43 21.78
N LYS A 167 9.13 13.55 22.49
CA LYS A 167 9.99 14.73 22.39
C LYS A 167 11.44 14.24 22.51
N ASP A 168 12.32 14.79 21.68
CA ASP A 168 13.78 14.60 21.71
C ASP A 168 14.34 13.53 20.74
N ALA A 169 14.25 13.78 19.42
CA ALA A 169 15.32 13.43 18.48
C ALA A 169 15.13 14.16 17.12
N PRO A 170 16.12 14.95 16.65
CA PRO A 170 16.12 15.53 15.31
C PRO A 170 16.66 14.52 14.28
N GLY A 171 15.92 14.31 13.20
CA GLY A 171 16.40 13.62 12.00
C GLY A 171 16.31 12.09 12.07
N ILE A 172 15.63 11.52 11.07
CA ILE A 172 15.26 10.09 10.92
C ILE A 172 14.15 9.69 11.89
N LEU A 173 12.92 9.64 11.37
CA LEU A 173 11.76 9.09 12.07
C LEU A 173 12.12 7.69 12.60
N PRO A 174 12.23 7.49 13.93
CA PRO A 174 12.51 6.19 14.47
C PRO A 174 11.28 5.32 14.20
N ILE A 175 11.47 4.27 13.41
CA ILE A 175 10.50 3.21 13.13
C ILE A 175 10.24 2.48 14.45
N VAL A 176 9.45 3.09 15.33
CA VAL A 176 8.98 2.48 16.58
C VAL A 176 7.47 2.60 16.62
N GLY A 177 6.81 2.15 15.56
CA GLY A 177 5.49 1.55 15.74
C GLY A 177 5.66 0.03 15.88
N ASN A 178 4.63 -0.60 16.43
CA ASN A 178 4.51 -2.02 16.80
C ASN A 178 5.46 -2.99 16.05
N ALA A 179 6.71 -3.06 16.51
CA ALA A 179 7.78 -3.83 15.86
C ALA A 179 7.43 -5.32 15.73
N ARG A 180 6.60 -5.85 16.64
CA ARG A 180 6.09 -7.23 16.58
C ARG A 180 5.17 -7.45 15.38
N LEU A 181 4.28 -6.50 15.09
CA LEU A 181 3.39 -6.57 13.94
C LEU A 181 4.15 -6.32 12.63
N SER A 182 5.05 -5.34 12.60
CA SER A 182 5.91 -5.10 11.43
C SER A 182 6.77 -6.32 11.10
N LEU A 183 7.31 -7.00 12.13
CA LEU A 183 8.02 -8.25 11.97
C LEU A 183 7.12 -9.35 11.38
N TRP A 184 5.91 -9.53 11.93
CA TRP A 184 4.98 -10.54 11.43
C TRP A 184 4.60 -10.31 9.96
N VAL A 185 4.32 -9.06 9.58
CA VAL A 185 4.04 -8.69 8.18
C VAL A 185 5.26 -8.95 7.29
N GLY A 186 6.45 -8.53 7.74
CA GLY A 186 7.69 -8.77 7.01
C GLY A 186 8.01 -10.26 6.84
N GLN A 187 7.67 -11.09 7.83
CA GLN A 187 7.78 -12.56 7.73
C GLN A 187 6.82 -13.12 6.68
N LYS A 188 5.61 -12.57 6.54
CA LYS A 188 4.66 -12.96 5.48
C LYS A 188 5.15 -12.58 4.09
N PHE A 189 5.72 -11.38 3.91
CA PHE A 189 6.35 -10.99 2.65
C PHE A 189 7.55 -11.88 2.30
N LEU A 190 8.41 -12.21 3.26
CA LEU A 190 9.53 -13.13 3.07
C LEU A 190 9.07 -14.52 2.59
N GLU A 191 8.00 -15.04 3.21
CA GLU A 191 7.36 -16.30 2.81
C GLU A 191 6.82 -16.23 1.37
N LEU A 192 6.22 -15.11 0.97
CA LEU A 192 5.73 -14.88 -0.39
C LEU A 192 6.86 -14.79 -1.41
N TYR A 193 7.94 -14.05 -1.12
CA TYR A 193 9.08 -13.89 -2.04
C TYR A 193 9.82 -15.21 -2.28
N ARG A 194 10.03 -16.01 -1.23
CA ARG A 194 10.63 -17.36 -1.37
C ARG A 194 9.78 -18.27 -2.22
N ARG A 195 8.45 -18.23 -2.05
CA ARG A 195 7.52 -19.04 -2.86
C ARG A 195 7.46 -18.62 -4.32
N ALA A 196 7.70 -17.33 -4.60
CA ALA A 196 7.72 -16.79 -5.95
C ALA A 196 9.09 -16.90 -6.65
N GLY A 197 10.09 -17.55 -6.03
CA GLY A 197 11.45 -17.65 -6.56
C GLY A 197 12.19 -16.31 -6.68
N LYS A 198 11.74 -15.27 -5.95
CA LYS A 198 12.32 -13.92 -5.99
C LYS A 198 13.41 -13.79 -4.91
N ASP A 199 14.49 -14.54 -5.06
CA ASP A 199 15.50 -14.74 -4.01
C ASP A 199 16.16 -13.43 -3.55
N ALA A 200 16.50 -12.52 -4.48
CA ALA A 200 17.05 -11.22 -4.13
C ALA A 200 16.11 -10.35 -3.27
N ARG A 201 14.79 -10.44 -3.52
CA ARG A 201 13.78 -9.74 -2.70
C ARG A 201 13.57 -10.43 -1.36
N ALA A 202 13.64 -11.75 -1.32
CA ALA A 202 13.61 -12.52 -0.09
C ALA A 202 14.81 -12.17 0.82
N GLU A 203 16.01 -12.04 0.27
CA GLU A 203 17.21 -11.63 1.02
C GLU A 203 17.07 -10.22 1.60
N LYS A 204 16.64 -9.25 0.78
CA LYS A 204 16.40 -7.87 1.24
C LYS A 204 15.34 -7.82 2.35
N GLN A 205 14.27 -8.59 2.21
CA GLN A 205 13.22 -8.67 3.23
C GLN A 205 13.70 -9.39 4.51
N ALA A 206 14.53 -10.42 4.38
CA ALA A 206 15.12 -11.11 5.53
C ALA A 206 16.01 -10.18 6.37
N ALA A 207 16.83 -9.35 5.72
CA ALA A 207 17.65 -8.35 6.40
C ALA A 207 16.81 -7.30 7.14
N ALA A 208 15.69 -6.86 6.54
CA ALA A 208 14.75 -5.95 7.22
C ALA A 208 14.06 -6.62 8.42
N ASN A 209 13.67 -7.89 8.29
CA ASN A 209 13.05 -8.65 9.39
C ASN A 209 14.02 -8.85 10.56
N GLN A 210 15.31 -9.07 10.28
CA GLN A 210 16.32 -9.23 11.33
C GLN A 210 16.44 -7.99 12.21
N ARG A 211 16.42 -6.78 11.63
CA ARG A 211 16.42 -5.51 12.39
C ARG A 211 15.17 -5.36 13.25
N LEU A 212 14.03 -5.84 12.76
CA LEU A 212 12.77 -5.84 13.52
C LEU A 212 12.79 -6.89 14.65
N GLU A 213 13.39 -8.06 14.45
CA GLU A 213 13.59 -9.07 15.51
C GLU A 213 14.42 -8.54 16.66
N GLU A 214 15.51 -7.82 16.36
CA GLU A 214 16.34 -7.16 17.37
C GLU A 214 15.53 -6.11 18.14
N THR A 215 14.76 -5.28 17.42
CA THR A 215 13.88 -4.28 18.02
C THR A 215 12.82 -4.94 18.94
N VAL A 216 12.23 -6.05 18.52
CA VAL A 216 11.26 -6.82 19.32
C VAL A 216 11.89 -7.39 20.59
N LYS A 217 13.12 -7.92 20.51
CA LYS A 217 13.87 -8.42 21.68
C LYS A 217 14.11 -7.32 22.70
N VAL A 218 14.52 -6.14 22.26
CA VAL A 218 14.74 -4.96 23.14
C VAL A 218 13.44 -4.54 23.83
N LEU A 219 12.32 -4.55 23.11
CA LEU A 219 11.01 -4.23 23.69
C LEU A 219 10.54 -5.28 24.70
N ALA A 220 10.76 -6.57 24.44
CA ALA A 220 10.42 -7.64 25.38
C ALA A 220 11.16 -7.50 26.74
N VAL A 221 12.42 -7.09 26.72
CA VAL A 221 13.20 -6.82 27.95
C VAL A 221 12.66 -5.62 28.71
N ARG A 222 12.20 -4.57 28.00
CA ARG A 222 11.58 -3.39 28.62
C ARG A 222 10.23 -3.72 29.28
N ASP A 223 9.38 -4.52 28.65
CA ASP A 223 8.09 -4.95 29.21
C ASP A 223 8.27 -5.74 30.53
N ILE A 224 9.33 -6.55 30.61
CA ILE A 224 9.68 -7.33 31.82
C ILE A 224 10.15 -6.43 32.96
N ASN A 225 10.89 -5.36 32.68
CA ASN A 225 11.40 -4.45 33.71
C ASN A 225 10.34 -3.49 34.27
N VAL A 226 9.33 -3.14 33.48
CA VAL A 226 8.21 -2.30 33.95
C VAL A 226 7.22 -3.10 34.83
N SER A 227 7.22 -4.43 34.69
CA SER A 227 6.32 -5.33 35.42
C SER A 227 6.88 -5.83 36.76
N ARG A 228 8.06 -5.36 37.20
CA ARG A 228 8.59 -5.67 38.54
C ARG A 228 7.87 -4.79 39.58
N PRO A 229 7.22 -5.37 40.60
CA PRO A 229 6.61 -4.58 41.67
C PRO A 229 7.70 -3.80 42.39
N ILE A 230 7.41 -2.51 42.67
CA ILE A 230 8.26 -1.65 43.49
C ILE A 230 8.38 -2.33 44.87
N PRO A 231 9.59 -2.63 45.36
CA PRO A 231 9.74 -3.13 46.73
C PRO A 231 9.25 -2.05 47.70
N LEU A 232 8.31 -2.45 48.57
CA LEU A 232 7.75 -1.64 49.66
C LEU A 232 8.83 -1.10 50.61
#